data_AF-A0A7S2MGG2-F1
#
_entry.id   AF-A0A7S2MGG2-F1
#
_cell.length_a   1.000
_cell.length_b   1.000
_cell.length_c   1.000
_cell.angle_alpha   90.00
_cell.angle_beta   90.00
_cell.angle_gamma   90.00
#
_symmetry.space_group_name_H-M   'P 1'
#
loop_
_entity.id
_entity.type
_entity.pdbx_description
1 polymer ?
#
loop_
_entity_poly.entity_id
_entity_poly.type
_entity_poly.pdbx_seq_one_letter_code
_entity_poly.pdbx_strand_id
1 'polypeptide(L)'
;VLQVPTPPPPQRLRLPKATIENSPDIKALNFIATTCHVTMPDIEPQGSTWKDIFCSLADGLANAVILVDMSVAGLPISYCNQAFERLTGWSREEAIGQNCRFLQGPATEGMPLSTL
;
A
#
# COMPACT_ATOMS: atom_id res chain seq x y z
N VAL A 1 -18.63 -35.52 -1.30
CA VAL A 1 -17.42 -34.69 -1.39
C VAL A 1 -17.72 -33.55 -2.34
N LEU A 2 -18.11 -32.39 -1.81
CA LEU A 2 -18.40 -31.21 -2.65
C LEU A 2 -17.05 -30.65 -3.11
N GLN A 3 -16.74 -30.79 -4.40
CA GLN A 3 -15.57 -30.14 -5.00
C GLN A 3 -15.84 -28.64 -5.06
N VAL A 4 -15.12 -27.88 -4.22
CA VAL A 4 -15.07 -26.42 -4.31
C VAL A 4 -14.27 -26.08 -5.58
N PRO A 5 -14.82 -25.35 -6.56
CA PRO A 5 -14.08 -24.99 -7.75
C PRO A 5 -12.89 -24.12 -7.38
N THR A 6 -11.70 -24.50 -7.85
CA THR A 6 -10.47 -23.73 -7.65
C THR A 6 -10.60 -22.36 -8.31
N PRO A 7 -10.32 -21.26 -7.59
CA PRO A 7 -10.42 -19.92 -8.14
C PRO A 7 -9.43 -19.74 -9.31
N PRO A 8 -9.79 -18.95 -10.34
CA PRO A 8 -8.90 -18.69 -11.46
C PRO A 8 -7.61 -18.02 -10.95
N PRO A 9 -6.45 -18.31 -11.57
CA PRO A 9 -5.19 -17.68 -11.19
C PRO A 9 -5.32 -16.15 -11.32
N PRO A 10 -4.76 -15.37 -10.37
CA PRO A 10 -4.87 -13.92 -10.41
C PRO A 10 -4.33 -13.40 -11.74
N GLN A 11 -5.18 -12.71 -12.49
CA GLN A 11 -4.76 -12.05 -13.72
C GLN A 11 -3.83 -10.91 -13.34
N ARG A 12 -2.53 -11.06 -13.64
CA ARG A 12 -1.53 -10.03 -13.42
C ARG A 12 -1.91 -8.79 -14.23
N LEU A 13 -2.48 -7.78 -13.56
CA LEU A 13 -2.80 -6.49 -14.15
C LEU A 13 -1.50 -5.91 -14.70
N ARG A 14 -1.31 -6.00 -16.02
CA ARG A 14 -0.16 -5.36 -16.68
C ARG A 14 -0.45 -3.86 -16.73
N LEU A 15 -0.06 -3.17 -15.66
CA LEU A 15 0.01 -1.71 -15.70
C LEU A 15 0.97 -1.34 -16.84
N PRO A 16 0.55 -0.51 -17.82
CA PRO A 16 1.48 0.00 -18.80
C PRO A 16 2.60 0.72 -18.07
N LYS A 17 3.85 0.53 -18.50
CA LYS A 17 5.00 1.32 -18.03
C LYS A 17 4.74 2.77 -18.46
N ALA A 18 4.00 3.52 -17.66
CA ALA A 18 3.72 4.91 -17.92
C ALA A 18 5.02 5.69 -17.75
N THR A 19 5.52 6.23 -18.86
CA THR A 19 6.63 7.19 -18.87
C THR A 19 6.22 8.38 -17.99
N ILE A 20 7.13 8.70 -17.06
CA ILE A 20 6.93 9.50 -15.84
C ILE A 20 6.47 10.95 -16.11
N GLU A 21 6.62 11.48 -17.32
CA GLU A 21 6.45 12.92 -17.57
C GLU A 21 5.01 13.44 -17.69
N ASN A 22 4.02 12.58 -17.95
CA ASN A 22 2.61 12.99 -18.11
C ASN A 22 1.60 12.07 -17.41
N SER A 23 2.06 11.20 -16.51
CA SER A 23 1.14 10.27 -15.85
C SER A 23 0.23 11.03 -14.86
N PRO A 24 -1.07 10.67 -14.78
CA PRO A 24 -1.99 11.24 -13.78
C PRO A 24 -1.51 11.03 -12.33
N ASP A 25 -0.53 10.15 -12.12
CA ASP A 25 0.01 9.78 -10.82
C ASP A 25 0.83 10.91 -10.20
N ILE A 26 1.68 11.63 -10.96
CA ILE A 26 2.49 12.73 -10.40
C ILE A 26 1.61 13.91 -9.98
N LYS A 27 0.56 14.23 -10.75
CA LYS A 27 -0.40 15.29 -10.38
C LYS A 27 -1.13 14.94 -9.09
N ALA A 28 -1.54 13.67 -8.92
CA ALA A 28 -2.16 13.19 -7.69
C ALA A 28 -1.18 13.24 -6.50
N LEU A 29 0.08 12.87 -6.70
CA LEU A 29 1.12 12.96 -5.66
C LEU A 29 1.41 14.40 -5.24
N ASN A 30 1.47 15.34 -6.20
CA ASN A 30 1.63 16.77 -5.91
C ASN A 30 0.43 17.34 -5.14
N PHE A 31 -0.79 16.86 -5.44
CA PHE A 31 -1.97 17.22 -4.67
C PHE A 31 -1.86 16.74 -3.22
N ILE A 32 -1.49 15.47 -2.98
CA ILE A 32 -1.30 14.93 -1.62
C ILE A 32 -0.23 15.73 -0.86
N ALA A 33 0.91 16.02 -1.50
CA ALA A 33 1.97 16.81 -0.87
C ALA A 33 1.47 18.20 -0.45
N THR A 34 0.74 18.88 -1.33
CA THR A 34 0.17 20.21 -1.07
C THR A 34 -0.88 20.16 0.05
N THR A 35 -1.82 19.21 -0.01
CA THR A 35 -2.91 19.08 0.98
C THR A 35 -2.41 18.67 2.36
N CYS A 36 -1.41 17.79 2.40
CA CYS A 36 -0.85 17.31 3.66
C CYS A 36 0.30 18.20 4.19
N HIS A 37 0.62 19.30 3.50
CA HIS A 37 1.73 20.19 3.83
C HIS A 37 3.07 19.45 4.00
N VAL A 38 3.29 18.43 3.18
CA VAL A 38 4.53 17.64 3.17
C VAL A 38 5.45 18.18 2.08
N THR A 39 6.72 18.34 2.42
CA THR A 39 7.75 18.73 1.44
C THR A 39 7.88 17.63 0.40
N MET A 40 7.76 18.00 -0.88
CA MET A 40 8.06 17.09 -1.97
C MET A 40 9.53 16.65 -1.85
N PRO A 41 9.82 15.34 -1.94
CA PRO A 41 11.19 14.88 -2.03
C PRO A 41 11.83 15.39 -3.32
N ASP A 42 13.15 15.54 -3.34
CA ASP A 42 13.88 15.87 -4.56
C ASP A 42 13.74 14.69 -5.55
N ILE A 43 12.85 14.84 -6.52
CA ILE A 43 12.58 13.82 -7.54
C ILE A 43 13.69 13.88 -8.59
N GLU A 44 14.55 12.87 -8.64
CA GLU A 44 15.44 12.72 -9.79
C GLU A 44 14.63 12.38 -11.05
N PRO A 45 14.66 13.23 -12.11
CA PRO A 45 13.70 13.14 -13.21
C PRO A 45 13.80 11.88 -14.09
N GLN A 46 14.91 11.13 -14.04
CA GLN A 46 15.22 10.12 -15.07
C GLN A 46 15.29 8.66 -14.57
N GLY A 47 14.95 8.39 -13.29
CA GLY A 47 15.06 7.03 -12.73
C GLY A 47 14.02 6.64 -11.67
N SER A 48 13.26 7.59 -11.14
CA SER A 48 12.38 7.38 -9.99
C SER A 48 11.04 6.78 -10.42
N THR A 49 10.65 5.61 -9.89
CA THR A 49 9.29 5.09 -10.13
C THR A 49 8.27 5.86 -9.29
N TRP A 50 6.99 5.88 -9.69
CA TRP A 50 5.92 6.49 -8.88
C TRP A 50 5.87 5.90 -7.45
N LYS A 51 6.26 4.63 -7.29
CA LYS A 51 6.33 3.95 -6.00
C LYS A 51 7.37 4.61 -5.10
N ASP A 52 8.55 4.91 -5.64
CA ASP A 52 9.64 5.54 -4.89
C ASP A 52 9.23 6.95 -4.42
N ILE A 53 8.61 7.71 -5.33
CA ILE A 53 8.08 9.06 -5.03
C ILE A 53 6.98 8.98 -3.95
N PHE A 54 6.03 8.06 -4.10
CA PHE A 54 4.95 7.88 -3.12
C PHE A 54 5.48 7.44 -1.77
N CYS A 55 6.41 6.47 -1.71
CA CYS A 55 6.98 6.00 -0.45
C CYS A 55 7.71 7.15 0.27
N SER A 56 8.51 7.91 -0.48
CA SER A 56 9.20 9.07 0.10
C SER A 56 8.23 10.16 0.60
N LEU A 57 7.12 10.40 -0.10
CA LEU A 57 6.06 11.29 0.40
C LEU A 57 5.36 10.73 1.64
N ALA A 58 5.09 9.43 1.64
CA ALA A 58 4.39 8.75 2.73
C ALA A 58 5.21 8.75 4.03
N ASP A 59 6.55 8.76 3.96
CA ASP A 59 7.40 8.90 5.15
C ASP A 59 7.22 10.26 5.84
N GLY A 60 6.85 11.31 5.11
CA GLY A 60 6.55 12.64 5.66
C GLY A 60 5.13 12.80 6.22
N LEU A 61 4.24 11.82 6.02
CA LEU A 61 2.87 11.89 6.51
C LEU A 61 2.78 11.54 8.00
N ALA A 62 2.00 12.33 8.75
CA ALA A 62 1.70 12.05 10.15
C ALA A 62 0.81 10.81 10.34
N ASN A 63 0.07 10.41 9.29
CA ASN A 63 -0.85 9.28 9.32
C ASN A 63 -0.11 7.97 9.02
N ALA A 64 -0.56 6.87 9.62
CA ALA A 64 -0.06 5.54 9.29
C ALA A 64 -0.44 5.18 7.84
N VAL A 65 0.57 4.83 7.03
CA VAL A 65 0.39 4.46 5.63
C VAL A 65 1.12 3.15 5.36
N ILE A 66 0.45 2.29 4.60
CA ILE A 66 0.96 1.01 4.11
C ILE A 66 0.68 0.88 2.61
N LEU A 67 1.54 0.16 1.90
CA LEU A 67 1.35 -0.20 0.50
C LEU A 67 1.37 -1.72 0.37
N VAL A 68 0.40 -2.29 -0.34
CA VAL A 68 0.23 -3.73 -0.47
C VAL A 68 0.44 -4.17 -1.91
N ASP A 69 1.14 -5.29 -2.11
CA ASP A 69 1.29 -5.87 -3.45
C ASP A 69 0.07 -6.73 -3.79
N MET A 70 -0.81 -6.18 -4.62
CA MET A 70 -2.01 -6.87 -5.10
C MET A 70 -1.72 -7.98 -6.13
N SER A 71 -0.49 -8.07 -6.65
CA SER A 71 -0.10 -9.12 -7.61
C SER A 71 0.29 -10.44 -6.94
N VAL A 72 0.50 -10.42 -5.62
CA VAL A 72 0.92 -11.57 -4.82
C VAL A 72 -0.26 -12.08 -3.99
N ALA A 73 -0.53 -13.39 -4.08
CA ALA A 73 -1.54 -14.03 -3.26
C ALA A 73 -1.23 -13.84 -1.77
N GLY A 74 -2.25 -13.55 -0.98
CA GLY A 74 -2.07 -13.20 0.43
C GLY A 74 -1.84 -11.72 0.68
N LEU A 75 -1.81 -10.85 -0.34
CA LEU A 75 -1.80 -9.39 -0.21
C LEU A 75 -0.74 -8.89 0.81
N PRO A 76 0.55 -9.24 0.60
CA PRO A 76 1.60 -8.86 1.52
C PRO A 76 1.85 -7.35 1.50
N ILE A 77 2.13 -6.78 2.67
CA ILE A 77 2.61 -5.41 2.80
C ILE A 77 3.99 -5.33 2.12
N SER A 78 4.12 -4.39 1.19
CA SER A 78 5.34 -4.10 0.43
C SER A 78 6.06 -2.83 0.90
N TYR A 79 5.39 -2.00 1.70
CA TYR A 79 5.94 -0.79 2.33
C TYR A 79 5.06 -0.35 3.52
N CYS A 80 5.67 0.20 4.57
CA CYS A 80 5.00 0.91 5.66
C CYS A 80 5.86 2.09 6.16
N ASN A 81 5.22 3.20 6.52
CA ASN A 81 5.91 4.41 6.98
C ASN A 81 6.18 4.36 8.50
N GLN A 82 7.02 5.28 8.99
CA GLN A 82 7.34 5.33 10.42
C GLN A 82 6.13 5.66 11.31
N ALA A 83 5.13 6.38 10.78
CA ALA A 83 3.90 6.65 11.50
C ALA A 83 3.09 5.38 11.79
N PHE A 84 3.13 4.40 10.89
CA PHE A 84 2.54 3.08 11.12
C PHE A 84 3.20 2.35 12.30
N GLU A 85 4.54 2.36 12.36
CA GLU A 85 5.26 1.71 13.46
C GLU A 85 4.92 2.36 14.80
N ARG A 86 4.90 3.69 14.85
CA ARG A 86 4.51 4.44 16.06
C ARG A 86 3.06 4.16 16.50
N LEU A 87 2.15 4.04 15.54
CA LEU A 87 0.73 3.84 15.82
C LEU A 87 0.43 2.41 16.30
N THR A 88 1.04 1.42 15.65
CA THR A 88 0.70 0.01 15.86
C THR A 88 1.65 -0.72 16.81
N GLY A 89 2.87 -0.20 17.00
CA GLY A 89 3.95 -0.84 17.75
C GLY A 89 4.71 -1.93 16.98
N TRP A 90 4.33 -2.20 15.73
CA TRP A 90 5.01 -3.18 14.87
C TRP A 90 6.18 -2.52 14.13
N SER A 91 7.32 -3.18 14.07
CA SER A 91 8.43 -2.70 13.23
C SER A 91 8.13 -2.91 11.74
N ARG A 92 8.79 -2.14 10.88
CA ARG A 92 8.74 -2.34 9.43
C ARG A 92 9.19 -3.73 9.04
N GLU A 93 10.24 -4.24 9.67
CA GLU A 93 10.80 -5.56 9.39
C GLU A 93 9.82 -6.70 9.67
N GLU A 94 8.98 -6.55 10.71
CA GLU A 94 7.95 -7.52 11.05
C GLU A 94 6.69 -7.39 10.17
N ALA A 95 6.34 -6.18 9.78
CA ALA A 95 5.13 -5.91 9.00
C ALA A 95 5.30 -6.27 7.50
N ILE A 96 6.48 -6.02 6.93
CA ILE A 96 6.74 -6.28 5.51
C ILE A 96 6.60 -7.78 5.21
N GLY A 97 5.91 -8.11 4.12
CA GLY A 97 5.64 -9.48 3.72
C GLY A 97 4.41 -10.12 4.39
N GLN A 98 3.86 -9.51 5.45
CA GLN A 98 2.67 -9.99 6.13
C GLN A 98 1.39 -9.43 5.50
N ASN A 99 0.27 -10.15 5.67
CA ASN A 99 -1.05 -9.61 5.35
C ASN A 99 -1.53 -8.70 6.49
N CYS A 100 -2.04 -7.51 6.18
CA CYS A 100 -2.53 -6.53 7.17
C CYS A 100 -3.59 -7.04 8.15
N ARG A 101 -4.25 -8.17 7.86
CA ARG A 101 -5.20 -8.83 8.76
C ARG A 101 -4.64 -9.15 10.13
N PHE A 102 -3.32 -9.23 10.32
CA PHE A 102 -2.76 -9.44 11.66
C PHE A 102 -3.08 -8.30 12.64
N LEU A 103 -3.42 -7.11 12.14
CA LEU A 103 -3.89 -5.98 12.95
C LEU A 103 -5.37 -6.10 13.36
N GLN A 104 -6.10 -7.04 12.77
CA GLN A 104 -7.50 -7.30 13.11
C GLN A 104 -7.55 -8.25 14.30
N GLY A 105 -8.17 -7.81 15.40
CA GLY A 105 -8.44 -8.63 16.57
C GLY A 105 -9.93 -8.69 16.90
N PRO A 106 -10.31 -9.34 18.03
CA PRO A 106 -11.72 -9.52 18.43
C PRO A 106 -12.51 -8.21 18.59
N ALA A 107 -11.83 -7.09 18.81
CA ALA A 107 -12.45 -5.77 18.90
C ALA A 107 -12.78 -5.14 17.53
N THR A 108 -12.16 -5.63 16.46
CA THR A 108 -12.30 -5.10 15.08
C THR A 108 -12.93 -6.11 14.12
N GLU A 109 -12.91 -7.40 14.46
CA GLU A 109 -13.65 -8.42 13.71
C GLU A 109 -15.14 -8.34 14.10
N GLY A 110 -15.95 -7.76 13.21
CA GLY A 110 -17.40 -7.80 13.34
C GLY A 110 -17.95 -9.22 13.14
N MET A 111 -19.21 -9.44 13.54
CA MET A 111 -19.90 -10.72 13.29
C MET A 111 -19.80 -11.07 11.79
N PRO A 112 -19.38 -12.30 11.44
CA PRO A 112 -19.23 -12.68 10.04
C PRO A 112 -20.56 -12.52 9.30
N LEU A 113 -20.51 -11.86 8.14
CA LEU A 113 -21.68 -11.56 7.28
C LEU A 113 -22.44 -12.82 6.84
N SER A 114 -21.87 -14.01 6.98
CA SER A 114 -22.54 -15.30 6.77
C SER A 114 -23.64 -15.61 7.80
N THR A 115 -23.78 -14.77 8.82
CA THR A 115 -24.73 -14.94 9.94
C THR A 115 -25.96 -14.02 9.79
N LEU A 116 -26.03 -13.21 8.72
CA LEU A 116 -27.19 -12.41 8.32
C LEU A 116 -27.93 -13.11 7.17
#